data_AF-A0A6P6N2F9-F1
#
_entry.id   AF-A0A6P6N2F9-F1
#
_cell.length_a   1.000
_cell.length_b   1.000
_cell.length_c   1.000
_cell.angle_alpha   90.00
_cell.angle_beta   90.00
_cell.angle_gamma   90.00
#
_symmetry.space_group_name_H-M   'P 1'
#
loop_
_entity.id
_entity.type
_entity.pdbx_description
1 polymer ?
#
loop_
_entity_poly.entity_id
_entity_poly.type
_entity_poly.pdbx_seq_one_letter_code
_entity_poly.pdbx_strand_id
1 'polypeptide(L)'
;MEEDLVPHMEDDDDEDEDEFEWAAGQEEDGELDWLQEVFVSRQSPAERSGHIAVTDGSCMFVWGGYKNADTEAAEFTDLYLPKNEIWIYNMETGRWRMKRSEGDVPNSMSGSCGSCVDGVLYLFGGHQARGNTNLVYRLPLRASVLRWEKMSDLTGLAPTCKDKLGCWVYRNQLAYFGGYGYIAQPGHRGTFALDENSFMGNHAGRGWNNHIHILDLETSAWSQPITKGDAPSPRAAHACASIGNRGYVFGGRYMDHRLNDLYCINMDTWEWSEMCVPQHGPLGRSWHSFTPVSADHIFLFGGFTTDRETLSDAWLYCVSKNEWKPFKHEHTERPRLWHTACLGPDGEVFVFGGCANNLLSHQQAAHSNELLLFTVQPKSLVRLCFDAAVLHQKRLEHMWDVLPSALLHRLKQRTTADS
;
A
#
# COMPACT_ATOMS: atom_id res chain seq x y z
N MET A 1 60.28 -32.79 -57.88
CA MET A 1 60.32 -31.34 -57.62
C MET A 1 59.42 -31.13 -56.44
N GLU A 2 59.87 -31.64 -55.29
CA GLU A 2 60.65 -30.90 -54.27
C GLU A 2 59.68 -30.03 -53.47
N GLU A 3 59.53 -30.11 -52.16
CA GLU A 3 60.13 -30.88 -51.05
C GLU A 3 59.16 -30.56 -49.87
N ASP A 4 58.65 -31.55 -49.12
CA ASP A 4 59.12 -31.89 -47.74
C ASP A 4 58.72 -30.83 -46.68
N LEU A 5 58.13 -31.09 -45.49
CA LEU A 5 58.04 -32.27 -44.62
C LEU A 5 56.88 -32.13 -43.61
N VAL A 6 56.25 -33.27 -43.30
CA VAL A 6 55.43 -33.64 -42.12
C VAL A 6 56.44 -34.13 -41.02
N PRO A 7 56.14 -34.61 -39.78
CA PRO A 7 54.85 -34.96 -39.16
C PRO A 7 54.75 -34.84 -37.59
N HIS A 8 53.58 -35.12 -36.97
CA HIS A 8 53.13 -36.32 -36.19
C HIS A 8 52.98 -36.00 -34.67
N MET A 9 51.80 -36.23 -34.06
CA MET A 9 51.32 -37.43 -33.29
C MET A 9 52.15 -37.68 -32.03
N GLU A 10 51.66 -38.17 -30.89
CA GLU A 10 50.39 -38.58 -30.27
C GLU A 10 50.75 -38.78 -28.79
N ASP A 11 49.75 -38.85 -27.92
CA ASP A 11 49.62 -39.61 -26.65
C ASP A 11 50.87 -40.05 -25.86
N ASP A 12 50.86 -39.84 -24.55
CA ASP A 12 50.91 -40.96 -23.58
C ASP A 12 50.74 -40.50 -22.13
N ASP A 13 50.16 -41.42 -21.38
CA ASP A 13 49.89 -41.46 -19.95
C ASP A 13 51.15 -41.28 -19.08
N ASP A 14 50.97 -40.84 -17.83
CA ASP A 14 51.23 -41.69 -16.65
C ASP A 14 51.32 -40.88 -15.35
N GLU A 15 50.79 -41.55 -14.33
CA GLU A 15 50.74 -41.28 -12.91
C GLU A 15 52.14 -41.04 -12.32
N ASP A 16 52.26 -40.22 -11.27
CA ASP A 16 52.83 -40.71 -10.01
C ASP A 16 52.73 -39.66 -8.89
N GLU A 17 52.36 -40.20 -7.74
CA GLU A 17 52.22 -39.58 -6.42
C GLU A 17 53.58 -39.11 -5.88
N ASP A 18 53.59 -38.03 -5.11
CA ASP A 18 54.47 -37.93 -3.93
C ASP A 18 53.91 -36.91 -2.94
N GLU A 19 53.53 -37.44 -1.77
CA GLU A 19 53.31 -36.78 -0.49
C GLU A 19 54.45 -35.80 -0.14
N PHE A 20 54.16 -34.65 0.49
CA PHE A 20 54.88 -34.24 1.70
C PHE A 20 54.14 -33.14 2.49
N GLU A 21 54.35 -33.21 3.80
CA GLU A 21 53.52 -32.77 4.91
C GLU A 21 53.46 -31.25 5.21
N TRP A 22 52.27 -30.88 5.71
CA TRP A 22 51.91 -29.90 6.75
C TRP A 22 52.98 -28.92 7.28
N ALA A 23 52.70 -27.63 7.09
CA ALA A 23 53.05 -26.60 8.07
C ALA A 23 51.87 -25.64 8.26
N ALA A 24 51.33 -25.63 9.48
CA ALA A 24 50.26 -24.76 9.94
C ALA A 24 50.65 -23.28 9.84
N GLY A 25 49.80 -22.48 9.20
CA GLY A 25 49.84 -21.02 9.22
C GLY A 25 48.41 -20.52 9.41
N GLN A 26 48.22 -19.71 10.44
CA GLN A 26 46.94 -19.20 10.95
C GLN A 26 46.10 -18.50 9.87
N GLU A 27 44.90 -18.99 9.61
CA GLU A 27 43.86 -18.23 8.91
C GLU A 27 43.26 -17.22 9.90
N GLU A 28 43.40 -15.94 9.60
CA GLU A 28 42.74 -14.85 10.29
C GLU A 28 41.24 -14.89 9.98
N ASP A 29 40.44 -15.28 10.97
CA ASP A 29 38.98 -15.14 11.04
C ASP A 29 38.56 -13.66 11.06
N GLY A 30 38.79 -12.95 9.95
CA GLY A 30 38.58 -11.49 9.84
C GLY A 30 37.47 -11.04 8.89
N GLU A 31 36.80 -11.94 8.17
CA GLU A 31 35.87 -11.58 7.08
C GLU A 31 34.42 -12.05 7.25
N LEU A 32 34.05 -12.64 8.39
CA LEU A 32 32.69 -13.12 8.65
C LEU A 32 31.89 -12.30 9.68
N ASP A 33 32.52 -11.31 10.34
CA ASP A 33 31.88 -10.58 11.45
C ASP A 33 31.05 -9.34 10.98
N TRP A 34 31.40 -8.74 9.84
CA TRP A 34 30.68 -7.57 9.31
C TRP A 34 29.28 -7.87 8.75
N LEU A 35 28.98 -9.14 8.44
CA LEU A 35 27.65 -9.56 7.97
C LEU A 35 26.69 -9.89 9.14
N GLN A 36 27.22 -10.04 10.36
CA GLN A 36 26.43 -10.37 11.54
C GLN A 36 26.05 -9.12 12.35
N GLU A 37 26.80 -8.02 12.22
CA GLU A 37 26.56 -6.76 12.94
C GLU A 37 25.49 -5.80 12.37
N VAL A 38 24.79 -6.14 11.27
CA VAL A 38 23.70 -5.30 10.72
C VAL A 38 22.29 -5.81 11.07
N PHE A 39 22.14 -6.92 11.80
CA PHE A 39 20.84 -7.38 12.30
C PHE A 39 20.43 -6.70 13.61
N VAL A 40 20.39 -5.37 13.61
CA VAL A 40 19.41 -4.70 14.46
C VAL A 40 18.04 -5.10 13.90
N SER A 41 17.25 -5.86 14.64
CA SER A 41 15.85 -6.06 14.31
C SER A 41 15.22 -4.66 14.19
N ARG A 42 15.03 -4.15 12.97
CA ARG A 42 14.44 -2.84 12.77
C ARG A 42 13.11 -2.81 13.53
N GLN A 43 13.03 -1.97 14.54
CA GLN A 43 11.83 -1.85 15.37
C GLN A 43 10.70 -1.15 14.62
N SER A 44 10.97 -0.56 13.47
CA SER A 44 10.02 0.16 12.63
C SER A 44 10.32 -0.07 11.14
N PRO A 45 9.31 0.03 10.27
CA PRO A 45 9.50 -0.02 8.82
C PRO A 45 10.38 1.13 8.31
N ALA A 46 11.09 0.88 7.22
CA ALA A 46 11.68 1.95 6.41
C ALA A 46 10.61 2.85 5.80
N GLU A 47 11.02 4.09 5.52
CA GLU A 47 10.26 5.13 4.83
C GLU A 47 9.82 4.67 3.44
N ARG A 48 8.61 5.08 3.04
CA ARG A 48 8.01 4.60 1.79
C ARG A 48 6.84 5.44 1.32
N SER A 49 6.71 5.57 0.01
CA SER A 49 5.51 6.05 -0.68
C SER A 49 4.92 4.98 -1.58
N GLY A 50 3.61 5.06 -1.83
CA GLY A 50 2.92 4.14 -2.74
C GLY A 50 2.87 2.68 -2.29
N HIS A 51 3.05 2.45 -1.00
CA HIS A 51 2.77 1.18 -0.35
C HIS A 51 1.26 0.98 -0.18
N ILE A 52 0.86 -0.23 0.20
CA ILE A 52 -0.52 -0.51 0.64
C ILE A 52 -0.55 -0.66 2.15
N ALA A 53 -1.69 -0.32 2.76
CA ALA A 53 -2.00 -0.66 4.13
C ALA A 53 -3.45 -1.13 4.23
N VAL A 54 -3.67 -2.23 4.94
CA VAL A 54 -5.02 -2.77 5.24
C VAL A 54 -5.11 -3.15 6.71
N THR A 55 -6.33 -3.31 7.23
CA THR A 55 -6.57 -3.67 8.62
C THR A 55 -7.30 -5.00 8.76
N ASP A 56 -6.90 -5.81 9.73
CA ASP A 56 -7.67 -6.93 10.26
C ASP A 56 -7.63 -6.88 11.79
N GLY A 57 -8.79 -6.71 12.41
CA GLY A 57 -8.90 -6.45 13.85
C GLY A 57 -8.14 -5.19 14.28
N SER A 58 -7.24 -5.32 15.26
CA SER A 58 -6.41 -4.23 15.78
C SER A 58 -5.05 -4.08 15.08
N CYS A 59 -4.82 -4.83 13.99
CA CYS A 59 -3.54 -4.82 13.28
C CYS A 59 -3.68 -4.14 11.92
N MET A 60 -2.77 -3.21 11.63
CA MET A 60 -2.54 -2.64 10.31
C MET A 60 -1.37 -3.38 9.65
N PHE A 61 -1.58 -3.87 8.42
CA PHE A 61 -0.61 -4.62 7.63
C PHE A 61 -0.14 -3.75 6.48
N VAL A 62 1.18 -3.56 6.36
CA VAL A 62 1.84 -2.67 5.41
C VAL A 62 2.76 -3.49 4.51
N TRP A 63 2.66 -3.26 3.20
CA TRP A 63 3.48 -3.95 2.20
C TRP A 63 3.87 -3.04 1.03
N GLY A 64 5.05 -3.30 0.48
CA GLY A 64 5.53 -2.65 -0.74
C GLY A 64 5.84 -1.17 -0.58
N GLY A 65 5.67 -0.44 -1.68
CA GLY A 65 6.11 0.94 -1.84
C GLY A 65 7.56 1.04 -2.32
N TYR A 66 8.01 2.27 -2.46
CA TYR A 66 9.39 2.59 -2.81
C TYR A 66 9.89 3.80 -2.02
N LYS A 67 11.20 4.01 -2.06
CA LYS A 67 11.90 5.20 -1.62
C LYS A 67 13.01 5.57 -2.60
N ASN A 68 13.68 6.71 -2.44
CA ASN A 68 14.92 6.96 -3.15
C ASN A 68 16.10 6.21 -2.51
N ALA A 69 17.06 5.78 -3.32
CA ALA A 69 18.32 5.23 -2.85
C ALA A 69 19.20 6.33 -2.19
N ASP A 70 19.92 5.97 -1.13
CA ASP A 70 20.92 6.82 -0.50
C ASP A 70 22.22 6.75 -1.32
N THR A 71 22.29 7.48 -2.43
CA THR A 71 23.53 7.60 -3.21
C THR A 71 23.96 9.05 -3.30
N GLU A 72 25.25 9.32 -3.05
CA GLU A 72 25.90 10.63 -3.24
C GLU A 72 25.92 11.08 -4.72
N ALA A 73 25.59 10.18 -5.65
CA ALA A 73 25.45 10.47 -7.07
C ALA A 73 24.10 11.17 -7.37
N ALA A 74 24.14 12.19 -8.22
CA ALA A 74 23.03 13.11 -8.55
C ALA A 74 21.81 12.48 -9.25
N GLU A 75 21.71 11.15 -9.32
CA GLU A 75 20.59 10.43 -9.92
C GLU A 75 19.81 9.66 -8.85
N PHE A 76 18.73 10.27 -8.35
CA PHE A 76 17.82 9.65 -7.39
C PHE A 76 17.15 8.42 -8.01
N THR A 77 17.69 7.23 -7.73
CA THR A 77 17.14 5.98 -8.24
C THR A 77 16.03 5.49 -7.31
N ASP A 78 14.87 5.13 -7.87
CA ASP A 78 13.76 4.55 -7.13
C ASP A 78 14.11 3.12 -6.67
N LEU A 79 14.12 2.91 -5.36
CA LEU A 79 14.35 1.63 -4.70
C LEU A 79 13.04 1.10 -4.13
N TYR A 80 12.51 0.03 -4.73
CA TYR A 80 11.35 -0.66 -4.17
C TYR A 80 11.71 -1.42 -2.88
N LEU A 81 10.79 -1.41 -1.91
CA LEU A 81 11.00 -2.08 -0.63
C LEU A 81 10.97 -3.63 -0.76
N PRO A 82 11.57 -4.39 0.17
CA PRO A 82 11.65 -5.85 0.08
C PRO A 82 10.27 -6.52 -0.08
N LYS A 83 10.11 -7.31 -1.14
CA LYS A 83 8.83 -7.93 -1.50
C LYS A 83 8.28 -8.94 -0.49
N ASN A 84 9.15 -9.55 0.30
CA ASN A 84 8.76 -10.58 1.26
C ASN A 84 8.50 -10.01 2.67
N GLU A 85 8.58 -8.70 2.89
CA GLU A 85 8.34 -8.11 4.20
C GLU A 85 6.89 -7.63 4.35
N ILE A 86 6.19 -8.20 5.33
CA ILE A 86 4.90 -7.72 5.80
C ILE A 86 5.11 -7.06 7.16
N TRP A 87 4.95 -5.75 7.19
CA TRP A 87 5.05 -4.96 8.42
C TRP A 87 3.67 -4.90 9.08
N ILE A 88 3.61 -5.22 10.36
CA ILE A 88 2.36 -5.29 11.13
C ILE A 88 2.46 -4.32 12.28
N TYR A 89 1.61 -3.30 12.28
CA TYR A 89 1.46 -2.36 13.38
C TYR A 89 0.26 -2.75 14.22
N ASN A 90 0.47 -3.01 15.51
CA ASN A 90 -0.61 -3.22 16.46
C ASN A 90 -1.10 -1.86 16.98
N MET A 91 -2.31 -1.47 16.60
CA MET A 91 -2.92 -0.18 16.95
C MET A 91 -3.30 -0.06 18.42
N GLU A 92 -3.33 -1.17 19.17
CA GLU A 92 -3.57 -1.15 20.61
C GLU A 92 -2.30 -0.97 21.43
N THR A 93 -1.19 -1.57 21.00
CA THR A 93 0.10 -1.53 21.72
C THR A 93 1.07 -0.51 21.17
N GLY A 94 0.81 0.03 19.97
CA GLY A 94 1.68 0.99 19.31
C GLY A 94 2.97 0.40 18.73
N ARG A 95 3.07 -0.94 18.61
CA ARG A 95 4.30 -1.63 18.22
C ARG A 95 4.23 -2.18 16.80
N TRP A 96 5.34 -2.05 16.10
CA TRP A 96 5.58 -2.72 14.84
C TRP A 96 6.20 -4.11 15.06
N ARG A 97 5.92 -5.02 14.14
CA ARG A 97 6.67 -6.26 13.94
C ARG A 97 6.75 -6.54 12.45
N MET A 98 7.83 -7.16 12.01
CA MET A 98 7.96 -7.63 10.64
C MET A 98 7.77 -9.15 10.60
N LYS A 99 6.97 -9.63 9.65
CA LYS A 99 6.92 -11.04 9.28
C LYS A 99 7.40 -11.20 7.84
N ARG A 100 8.26 -12.19 7.60
CA ARG A 100 8.60 -12.60 6.24
C ARG A 100 7.50 -13.47 5.68
N SER A 101 7.01 -13.13 4.49
CA SER A 101 6.05 -13.92 3.74
C SER A 101 6.74 -14.87 2.76
N GLU A 102 6.06 -15.97 2.45
CA GLU A 102 6.51 -17.01 1.51
C GLU A 102 5.44 -17.28 0.43
N GLY A 103 5.63 -18.32 -0.39
CA GLY A 103 4.71 -18.68 -1.48
C GLY A 103 4.93 -17.87 -2.75
N ASP A 104 3.85 -17.52 -3.43
CA ASP A 104 3.87 -16.74 -4.68
C ASP A 104 4.07 -15.25 -4.40
N VAL A 105 5.21 -14.91 -3.79
CA VAL A 105 5.49 -13.54 -3.34
C VAL A 105 5.44 -12.57 -4.55
N PRO A 106 4.54 -11.57 -4.56
CA PRO A 106 4.48 -10.57 -5.62
C PRO A 106 5.82 -9.85 -5.76
N ASN A 107 6.17 -9.36 -6.95
CA ASN A 107 7.35 -8.49 -7.06
C ASN A 107 7.16 -7.21 -6.22
N SER A 108 8.25 -6.57 -5.83
CA SER A 108 8.18 -5.29 -5.16
C SER A 108 7.51 -4.26 -6.08
N MET A 109 6.49 -3.58 -5.56
CA MET A 109 5.64 -2.68 -6.33
C MET A 109 5.29 -1.42 -5.56
N SER A 110 5.00 -0.36 -6.30
CA SER A 110 4.29 0.83 -5.82
C SER A 110 2.93 0.95 -6.50
N GLY A 111 2.00 1.67 -5.87
CA GLY A 111 0.70 1.99 -6.45
C GLY A 111 -0.23 0.78 -6.64
N SER A 112 0.07 -0.37 -6.04
CA SER A 112 -0.86 -1.50 -5.97
C SER A 112 -2.13 -1.10 -5.21
N CYS A 113 -3.23 -1.81 -5.47
CA CYS A 113 -4.47 -1.64 -4.74
C CYS A 113 -4.65 -2.81 -3.76
N GLY A 114 -4.61 -2.51 -2.46
CA GLY A 114 -4.81 -3.47 -1.38
C GLY A 114 -6.21 -3.36 -0.78
N SER A 115 -6.85 -4.49 -0.48
CA SER A 115 -8.12 -4.53 0.26
C SER A 115 -8.14 -5.75 1.18
N CYS A 116 -8.78 -5.66 2.34
CA CYS A 116 -8.94 -6.79 3.24
C CYS A 116 -10.40 -7.23 3.29
N VAL A 117 -10.65 -8.52 3.06
CA VAL A 117 -11.95 -9.16 3.20
C VAL A 117 -11.78 -10.38 4.11
N ASP A 118 -12.49 -10.38 5.24
CA ASP A 118 -12.45 -11.43 6.27
C ASP A 118 -11.04 -11.95 6.61
N GLY A 119 -10.12 -11.03 6.93
CA GLY A 119 -8.76 -11.38 7.33
C GLY A 119 -7.87 -11.90 6.20
N VAL A 120 -8.30 -11.75 4.93
CA VAL A 120 -7.48 -12.01 3.74
C VAL A 120 -7.19 -10.70 3.05
N LEU A 121 -5.90 -10.38 2.86
CA LEU A 121 -5.47 -9.28 2.01
C LEU A 121 -5.55 -9.72 0.55
N TYR A 122 -6.23 -8.94 -0.28
CA TYR A 122 -6.21 -9.03 -1.73
C TYR A 122 -5.40 -7.87 -2.29
N LEU A 123 -4.45 -8.18 -3.17
CA LEU A 123 -3.56 -7.23 -3.83
C LEU A 123 -3.81 -7.31 -5.33
N PHE A 124 -4.16 -6.19 -5.96
CA PHE A 124 -4.34 -6.08 -7.40
C PHE A 124 -3.45 -4.99 -8.00
N GLY A 125 -2.82 -5.32 -9.13
CA GLY A 125 -2.06 -4.37 -9.94
C GLY A 125 -0.86 -3.76 -9.21
N GLY A 126 -0.42 -2.62 -9.71
CA GLY A 126 0.78 -1.93 -9.23
C GLY A 126 1.81 -1.75 -10.34
N HIS A 127 2.91 -1.10 -9.98
CA HIS A 127 4.04 -0.81 -10.83
C HIS A 127 5.30 -1.44 -10.25
N GLN A 128 5.93 -2.32 -11.01
CA GLN A 128 7.18 -3.01 -10.69
C GLN A 128 8.29 -2.55 -11.64
N ALA A 129 9.50 -3.07 -11.49
CA ALA A 129 10.64 -2.75 -12.36
C ALA A 129 10.37 -2.95 -13.87
N ARG A 130 9.43 -3.84 -14.24
CA ARG A 130 9.02 -4.09 -15.63
C ARG A 130 7.72 -3.35 -16.04
N GLY A 131 7.31 -2.35 -15.28
CA GLY A 131 6.11 -1.56 -15.52
C GLY A 131 4.87 -2.08 -14.80
N ASN A 132 3.68 -1.71 -15.29
CA ASN A 132 2.42 -2.04 -14.65
C ASN A 132 2.04 -3.53 -14.78
N THR A 133 1.30 -4.05 -13.80
CA THR A 133 0.72 -5.41 -13.80
C THR A 133 -0.80 -5.38 -13.58
N ASN A 134 -1.49 -6.46 -13.93
CA ASN A 134 -2.91 -6.71 -13.60
C ASN A 134 -3.09 -8.00 -12.78
N LEU A 135 -2.01 -8.54 -12.23
CA LEU A 135 -2.07 -9.76 -11.43
C LEU A 135 -2.80 -9.51 -10.11
N VAL A 136 -3.45 -10.58 -9.62
CA VAL A 136 -4.11 -10.64 -8.31
C VAL A 136 -3.38 -11.64 -7.43
N TYR A 137 -3.13 -11.22 -6.19
CA TYR A 137 -2.60 -12.07 -5.14
C TYR A 137 -3.49 -11.99 -3.91
N ARG A 138 -3.52 -13.06 -3.12
CA ARG A 138 -4.13 -13.05 -1.80
C ARG A 138 -3.18 -13.52 -0.71
N LEU A 139 -3.36 -13.02 0.50
CA LEU A 139 -2.56 -13.33 1.68
C LEU A 139 -3.46 -13.48 2.91
N PRO A 140 -3.68 -14.70 3.43
CA PRO A 140 -4.36 -14.90 4.70
C PRO A 140 -3.57 -14.29 5.86
N LEU A 141 -4.11 -13.24 6.50
CA LEU A 141 -3.42 -12.43 7.50
C LEU A 141 -3.45 -13.06 8.91
N ARG A 142 -4.44 -13.91 9.17
CA ARG A 142 -4.63 -14.61 10.45
C ARG A 142 -3.80 -15.89 10.57
N ALA A 143 -3.13 -16.30 9.49
CA ALA A 143 -2.28 -17.49 9.49
C ALA A 143 -1.01 -17.29 10.36
N SER A 144 -0.50 -18.38 10.93
CA SER A 144 0.76 -18.37 11.68
C SER A 144 1.92 -17.96 10.78
N VAL A 145 1.96 -18.52 9.56
CA VAL A 145 2.88 -18.20 8.48
C VAL A 145 2.12 -17.48 7.36
N LEU A 146 2.67 -16.36 6.90
CA LEU A 146 2.06 -15.55 5.86
C LEU A 146 2.49 -16.07 4.48
N ARG A 147 1.59 -16.75 3.77
CA ARG A 147 1.85 -17.32 2.44
C ARG A 147 1.03 -16.62 1.37
N TRP A 148 1.71 -15.97 0.43
CA TRP A 148 1.08 -15.38 -0.74
C TRP A 148 0.63 -16.49 -1.69
N GLU A 149 -0.55 -16.28 -2.27
CA GLU A 149 -1.12 -17.13 -3.30
C GLU A 149 -1.46 -16.24 -4.50
N LYS A 150 -0.87 -16.55 -5.66
CA LYS A 150 -1.25 -15.90 -6.91
C LYS A 150 -2.58 -16.50 -7.37
N MET A 151 -3.58 -15.67 -7.64
CA MET A 151 -4.86 -16.15 -8.17
C MET A 151 -4.72 -16.39 -9.69
N SER A 152 -4.28 -17.58 -10.08
CA SER A 152 -4.02 -17.96 -11.49
C SER A 152 -5.28 -18.32 -12.26
N ASP A 153 -6.30 -18.83 -11.59
CA ASP A 153 -7.45 -19.46 -12.23
C ASP A 153 -8.64 -18.50 -12.37
N LEU A 154 -8.34 -17.19 -12.45
CA LEU A 154 -9.36 -16.16 -12.63
C LEU A 154 -9.93 -16.22 -14.04
N THR A 155 -11.25 -16.24 -14.14
CA THR A 155 -11.97 -16.25 -15.42
C THR A 155 -12.48 -14.85 -15.78
N GLY A 156 -12.96 -14.67 -17.01
CA GLY A 156 -13.49 -13.38 -17.48
C GLY A 156 -12.41 -12.40 -17.94
N LEU A 157 -12.85 -11.23 -18.41
CA LEU A 157 -11.96 -10.18 -18.91
C LEU A 157 -11.36 -9.40 -17.75
N ALA A 158 -10.10 -9.69 -17.42
CA ALA A 158 -9.36 -8.97 -16.39
C ALA A 158 -9.09 -7.50 -16.80
N PRO A 159 -8.96 -6.57 -15.83
CA PRO A 159 -8.58 -5.21 -16.13
C PRO A 159 -7.21 -5.12 -16.79
N THR A 160 -6.94 -4.02 -17.49
CA THR A 160 -5.60 -3.70 -17.98
C THR A 160 -4.58 -3.58 -16.85
N CYS A 161 -3.30 -3.79 -17.19
CA CYS A 161 -2.20 -3.57 -16.26
C CYS A 161 -2.13 -2.10 -15.84
N LYS A 162 -2.31 -1.83 -14.55
CA LYS A 162 -2.42 -0.48 -14.01
C LYS A 162 -2.05 -0.39 -12.54
N ASP A 163 -1.79 0.83 -12.09
CA ASP A 163 -1.54 1.20 -10.70
C ASP A 163 -2.35 2.46 -10.32
N LYS A 164 -2.21 2.90 -9.07
CA LYS A 164 -2.82 4.14 -8.55
C LYS A 164 -4.34 4.18 -8.78
N LEU A 165 -5.01 3.08 -8.50
CA LEU A 165 -6.45 2.91 -8.62
C LEU A 165 -7.11 2.76 -7.24
N GLY A 166 -8.44 2.83 -7.20
CA GLY A 166 -9.23 2.56 -6.00
C GLY A 166 -9.98 1.23 -6.06
N CYS A 167 -10.44 0.77 -4.90
CA CYS A 167 -11.28 -0.42 -4.73
C CYS A 167 -12.40 -0.11 -3.75
N TRP A 168 -13.61 -0.56 -4.07
CA TRP A 168 -14.71 -0.69 -3.12
C TRP A 168 -14.92 -2.17 -2.80
N VAL A 169 -15.03 -2.47 -1.51
CA VAL A 169 -15.41 -3.81 -1.05
C VAL A 169 -16.91 -3.80 -0.81
N TYR A 170 -17.64 -4.66 -1.51
CA TYR A 170 -19.08 -4.77 -1.35
C TYR A 170 -19.50 -6.24 -1.39
N ARG A 171 -20.08 -6.73 -0.29
CA ARG A 171 -20.39 -8.16 -0.11
C ARG A 171 -19.11 -9.00 -0.31
N ASN A 172 -19.16 -10.01 -1.17
CA ASN A 172 -18.01 -10.85 -1.51
C ASN A 172 -17.31 -10.42 -2.82
N GLN A 173 -17.37 -9.12 -3.15
CA GLN A 173 -16.86 -8.57 -4.40
C GLN A 173 -15.88 -7.43 -4.17
N LEU A 174 -14.86 -7.37 -5.02
CA LEU A 174 -13.89 -6.29 -5.10
C LEU A 174 -14.14 -5.50 -6.38
N ALA A 175 -14.64 -4.27 -6.25
CA ALA A 175 -14.94 -3.39 -7.38
C ALA A 175 -13.83 -2.36 -7.55
N TYR A 176 -12.98 -2.56 -8.56
CA TYR A 176 -11.85 -1.69 -8.88
C TYR A 176 -12.25 -0.58 -9.86
N PHE A 177 -11.83 0.65 -9.58
CA PHE A 177 -12.14 1.81 -10.41
C PHE A 177 -10.89 2.58 -10.84
N GLY A 178 -10.84 2.95 -12.11
CA GLY A 178 -9.85 3.83 -12.70
C GLY A 178 -8.42 3.28 -12.67
N GLY A 179 -7.43 4.18 -12.55
CA GLY A 179 -6.00 3.86 -12.51
C GLY A 179 -5.23 4.37 -13.72
N TYR A 180 -3.90 4.24 -13.64
CA TYR A 180 -2.96 4.62 -14.70
C TYR A 180 -2.20 3.40 -15.20
N GLY A 181 -2.15 3.18 -16.50
CA GLY A 181 -1.58 1.95 -17.05
C GLY A 181 -1.62 1.87 -18.56
N TYR A 182 -1.38 0.68 -19.10
CA TYR A 182 -1.36 0.46 -20.55
C TYR A 182 -2.75 0.57 -21.17
N ILE A 183 -2.77 0.81 -22.48
CA ILE A 183 -3.97 0.99 -23.28
C ILE A 183 -4.98 -0.17 -23.12
N ALA A 184 -6.26 0.19 -23.14
CA ALA A 184 -7.37 -0.76 -23.08
C ALA A 184 -7.37 -1.72 -24.28
N GLN A 185 -7.59 -3.01 -24.01
CA GLN A 185 -7.85 -4.00 -25.05
C GLN A 185 -9.32 -3.93 -25.50
N PRO A 186 -9.64 -4.38 -26.73
CA PRO A 186 -11.03 -4.51 -27.18
C PRO A 186 -11.89 -5.29 -26.16
N GLY A 187 -13.13 -4.83 -25.93
CA GLY A 187 -14.07 -5.46 -25.00
C GLY A 187 -14.16 -4.78 -23.62
N HIS A 188 -13.19 -3.96 -23.24
CA HIS A 188 -13.29 -3.15 -22.03
C HIS A 188 -14.34 -2.05 -22.19
N ARG A 189 -15.23 -1.92 -21.20
CA ARG A 189 -16.22 -0.84 -21.10
C ARG A 189 -15.66 0.35 -20.30
N GLY A 190 -16.03 1.55 -20.76
CA GLY A 190 -15.57 2.82 -20.24
C GLY A 190 -14.63 3.52 -21.23
N THR A 191 -13.88 4.49 -20.74
CA THR A 191 -13.00 5.32 -21.55
C THR A 191 -11.57 5.25 -21.04
N PHE A 192 -10.63 5.30 -21.98
CA PHE A 192 -9.21 5.41 -21.74
C PHE A 192 -8.69 6.69 -22.39
N ALA A 193 -7.87 7.43 -21.67
CA ALA A 193 -7.25 8.66 -22.11
C ALA A 193 -5.73 8.51 -22.00
N LEU A 194 -5.07 8.54 -23.15
CA LEU A 194 -3.62 8.41 -23.26
C LEU A 194 -2.93 9.64 -22.66
N ASP A 195 -1.86 9.40 -21.92
CA ASP A 195 -0.93 10.45 -21.50
C ASP A 195 0.14 10.58 -22.58
N GLU A 196 0.06 11.63 -23.40
CA GLU A 196 0.99 11.83 -24.52
C GLU A 196 2.45 11.96 -24.05
N ASN A 197 2.67 12.39 -22.80
CA ASN A 197 4.01 12.47 -22.21
C ASN A 197 4.59 11.11 -21.80
N SER A 198 3.78 10.04 -21.83
CA SER A 198 4.23 8.70 -21.45
C SER A 198 5.07 8.02 -22.53
N PHE A 199 5.07 8.53 -23.77
CA PHE A 199 5.94 8.06 -24.84
C PHE A 199 7.36 8.58 -24.64
N MET A 200 8.19 7.78 -23.96
CA MET A 200 9.63 8.02 -23.88
C MET A 200 10.40 6.86 -24.51
N GLY A 201 11.00 7.10 -25.67
CA GLY A 201 11.71 6.08 -26.44
C GLY A 201 10.79 4.97 -26.94
N ASN A 202 11.15 3.71 -26.67
CA ASN A 202 10.40 2.52 -27.13
C ASN A 202 9.34 2.01 -26.13
N HIS A 203 8.99 2.78 -25.09
CA HIS A 203 8.01 2.34 -24.09
C HIS A 203 6.58 2.46 -24.61
N ALA A 204 5.75 1.46 -24.28
CA ALA A 204 4.32 1.50 -24.59
C ALA A 204 3.64 2.66 -23.85
N GLY A 205 2.84 3.44 -24.59
CA GLY A 205 2.08 4.56 -24.03
C GLY A 205 1.14 4.10 -22.89
N ARG A 206 1.07 4.93 -21.86
CA ARG A 206 0.22 4.76 -20.69
C ARG A 206 -0.80 5.89 -20.57
N GLY A 207 -1.83 5.68 -19.77
CA GLY A 207 -2.90 6.65 -19.64
C GLY A 207 -3.86 6.31 -18.52
N TRP A 208 -4.85 7.18 -18.36
CA TRP A 208 -5.91 7.06 -17.36
C TRP A 208 -7.10 6.30 -17.92
N ASN A 209 -7.84 5.63 -17.05
CA ASN A 209 -9.15 5.06 -17.39
C ASN A 209 -10.20 5.39 -16.33
N ASN A 210 -11.48 5.23 -16.68
CA ASN A 210 -12.60 5.23 -15.73
C ASN A 210 -13.32 3.87 -15.71
N HIS A 211 -12.59 2.79 -15.98
CA HIS A 211 -13.19 1.46 -16.01
C HIS A 211 -13.57 1.00 -14.61
N ILE A 212 -14.73 0.36 -14.47
CA ILE A 212 -15.09 -0.46 -13.30
C ILE A 212 -14.91 -1.94 -13.66
N HIS A 213 -14.22 -2.67 -12.80
CA HIS A 213 -14.11 -4.14 -12.88
C HIS A 213 -14.45 -4.74 -11.52
N ILE A 214 -15.24 -5.80 -11.54
CA ILE A 214 -15.65 -6.55 -10.36
C ILE A 214 -14.91 -7.88 -10.41
N LEU A 215 -14.14 -8.16 -9.36
CA LEU A 215 -13.69 -9.51 -9.05
C LEU A 215 -14.67 -10.11 -8.05
N ASP A 216 -15.42 -11.11 -8.51
CA ASP A 216 -16.27 -11.91 -7.64
C ASP A 216 -15.41 -13.00 -6.96
N LEU A 217 -15.33 -12.96 -5.63
CA LEU A 217 -14.48 -13.87 -4.87
C LEU A 217 -15.10 -15.27 -4.70
N GLU A 218 -16.41 -15.42 -4.93
CA GLU A 218 -17.08 -16.72 -4.89
C GLU A 218 -16.84 -17.48 -6.20
N THR A 219 -17.02 -16.80 -7.34
CA THR A 219 -16.87 -17.43 -8.65
C THR A 219 -15.45 -17.30 -9.22
N SER A 220 -14.57 -16.53 -8.58
CA SER A 220 -13.22 -16.22 -9.09
C SER A 220 -13.26 -15.68 -10.54
N ALA A 221 -14.20 -14.77 -10.80
CA ALA A 221 -14.46 -14.27 -12.15
C ALA A 221 -14.47 -12.74 -12.20
N TRP A 222 -13.88 -12.22 -13.28
CA TRP A 222 -13.94 -10.82 -13.64
C TRP A 222 -15.20 -10.50 -14.44
N SER A 223 -15.81 -9.37 -14.12
CA SER A 223 -16.89 -8.80 -14.91
C SER A 223 -16.83 -7.27 -14.90
N GLN A 224 -17.57 -6.65 -15.81
CA GLN A 224 -17.81 -5.20 -15.79
C GLN A 224 -19.30 -4.93 -15.69
N PRO A 225 -19.75 -4.13 -14.71
CA PRO A 225 -21.15 -3.76 -14.60
C PRO A 225 -21.57 -2.85 -15.76
N ILE A 226 -22.86 -2.82 -16.05
CA ILE A 226 -23.44 -1.76 -16.90
C ILE A 226 -23.81 -0.62 -15.98
N THR A 227 -23.13 0.52 -16.16
CA THR A 227 -23.36 1.69 -15.32
C THR A 227 -24.40 2.64 -15.92
N LYS A 228 -25.08 3.40 -15.07
CA LYS A 228 -25.98 4.51 -15.43
C LYS A 228 -25.48 5.81 -14.81
N GLY A 229 -26.03 6.93 -15.28
CA GLY A 229 -25.60 8.26 -14.85
C GLY A 229 -24.24 8.66 -15.43
N ASP A 230 -23.81 9.88 -15.09
CA ASP A 230 -22.56 10.43 -15.58
C ASP A 230 -21.39 9.91 -14.76
N ALA A 231 -20.59 9.03 -15.37
CA ALA A 231 -19.40 8.50 -14.74
C ALA A 231 -18.31 9.58 -14.64
N PRO A 232 -17.50 9.57 -13.57
CA PRO A 232 -16.33 10.43 -13.48
C PRO A 232 -15.38 10.22 -14.67
N SER A 233 -14.64 11.27 -15.02
CA SER A 233 -13.57 11.22 -16.02
C SER A 233 -12.51 10.17 -15.68
N PRO A 234 -11.76 9.65 -16.68
CA PRO A 234 -10.59 8.82 -16.44
C PRO A 234 -9.66 9.43 -15.41
N ARG A 235 -9.21 8.64 -14.42
CA ARG A 235 -8.38 9.19 -13.34
C ARG A 235 -7.56 8.14 -12.63
N ALA A 236 -6.45 8.60 -12.06
CA ALA A 236 -5.58 7.80 -11.19
C ALA A 236 -5.20 8.61 -9.95
N ALA A 237 -4.69 7.94 -8.92
CA ALA A 237 -4.35 8.53 -7.63
C ALA A 237 -5.53 9.30 -6.99
N HIS A 238 -6.76 8.90 -7.32
CA HIS A 238 -7.97 9.23 -6.58
C HIS A 238 -8.05 8.34 -5.33
N ALA A 239 -8.93 8.68 -4.40
CA ALA A 239 -9.21 7.81 -3.25
C ALA A 239 -10.66 7.32 -3.28
N CYS A 240 -10.84 6.04 -2.95
CA CYS A 240 -12.14 5.39 -2.85
C CYS A 240 -12.51 5.11 -1.39
N ALA A 241 -13.79 5.23 -1.07
CA ALA A 241 -14.35 4.93 0.24
C ALA A 241 -15.69 4.22 0.07
N SER A 242 -16.02 3.26 0.94
CA SER A 242 -17.29 2.52 0.88
C SER A 242 -18.10 2.73 2.15
N ILE A 243 -19.37 3.09 2.03
CA ILE A 243 -20.33 3.15 3.15
C ILE A 243 -21.61 2.46 2.71
N GLY A 244 -21.94 1.31 3.32
CA GLY A 244 -23.07 0.49 2.93
C GLY A 244 -22.93 0.01 1.48
N ASN A 245 -23.94 0.29 0.66
CA ASN A 245 -23.93 -0.01 -0.78
C ASN A 245 -23.43 1.16 -1.65
N ARG A 246 -22.86 2.21 -1.06
CA ARG A 246 -22.36 3.39 -1.78
C ARG A 246 -20.84 3.38 -1.84
N GLY A 247 -20.30 3.41 -3.06
CA GLY A 247 -18.90 3.63 -3.33
C GLY A 247 -18.64 5.10 -3.67
N TYR A 248 -17.78 5.77 -2.93
CA TYR A 248 -17.38 7.15 -3.17
C TYR A 248 -16.01 7.19 -3.85
N VAL A 249 -15.80 8.16 -4.73
CA VAL A 249 -14.49 8.52 -5.28
C VAL A 249 -14.31 10.03 -5.24
N PHE A 250 -13.20 10.48 -4.66
CA PHE A 250 -12.85 11.89 -4.57
C PHE A 250 -11.57 12.19 -5.36
N GLY A 251 -11.60 13.30 -6.11
CA GLY A 251 -10.46 13.89 -6.78
C GLY A 251 -9.70 12.92 -7.70
N GLY A 252 -8.36 12.94 -7.58
CA GLY A 252 -7.43 12.22 -8.45
C GLY A 252 -6.84 13.10 -9.52
N ARG A 253 -5.91 12.55 -10.29
CA ARG A 253 -5.29 13.21 -11.45
C ARG A 253 -5.92 12.73 -12.74
N TYR A 254 -6.25 13.69 -13.60
CA TYR A 254 -6.63 13.49 -15.00
C TYR A 254 -5.97 14.58 -15.84
N MET A 255 -5.19 14.19 -16.85
CA MET A 255 -4.39 15.12 -17.66
C MET A 255 -3.53 16.05 -16.76
N ASP A 256 -3.65 17.35 -16.97
CA ASP A 256 -2.90 18.39 -16.26
C ASP A 256 -3.54 18.82 -14.94
N HIS A 257 -4.70 18.25 -14.58
CA HIS A 257 -5.46 18.66 -13.41
C HIS A 257 -5.46 17.60 -12.32
N ARG A 258 -5.42 18.08 -11.07
CA ARG A 258 -5.82 17.32 -9.89
C ARG A 258 -7.19 17.82 -9.46
N LEU A 259 -8.16 16.92 -9.49
CA LEU A 259 -9.58 17.22 -9.42
C LEU A 259 -10.06 17.34 -7.97
N ASN A 260 -11.15 18.07 -7.74
CA ASN A 260 -11.83 18.23 -6.45
C ASN A 260 -13.27 17.72 -6.46
N ASP A 261 -13.65 16.97 -7.48
CA ASP A 261 -14.99 16.43 -7.65
C ASP A 261 -15.21 15.21 -6.74
N LEU A 262 -16.46 15.02 -6.30
CA LEU A 262 -16.89 13.88 -5.51
C LEU A 262 -17.99 13.15 -6.25
N TYR A 263 -17.80 11.86 -6.51
CA TYR A 263 -18.82 11.00 -7.09
C TYR A 263 -19.20 9.90 -6.11
N CYS A 264 -20.46 9.47 -6.20
CA CYS A 264 -21.01 8.31 -5.52
C CYS A 264 -21.58 7.34 -6.56
N ILE A 265 -21.26 6.06 -6.45
CA ILE A 265 -21.91 4.98 -7.19
C ILE A 265 -22.73 4.11 -6.23
N ASN A 266 -23.97 3.83 -6.58
CA ASN A 266 -24.75 2.79 -5.91
C ASN A 266 -24.32 1.42 -6.46
N MET A 267 -23.73 0.55 -5.64
CA MET A 267 -23.20 -0.74 -6.06
C MET A 267 -24.28 -1.84 -6.21
N ASP A 268 -25.53 -1.57 -5.86
CA ASP A 268 -26.66 -2.44 -6.22
C ASP A 268 -27.21 -2.13 -7.62
N THR A 269 -27.29 -0.84 -7.97
CA THR A 269 -27.90 -0.39 -9.25
C THR A 269 -26.89 0.00 -10.31
N TRP A 270 -25.61 0.13 -9.93
CA TRP A 270 -24.50 0.67 -10.73
C TRP A 270 -24.77 2.06 -11.32
N GLU A 271 -25.48 2.90 -10.56
CA GLU A 271 -25.83 4.26 -10.95
C GLU A 271 -24.92 5.28 -10.28
N TRP A 272 -24.30 6.13 -11.09
CA TRP A 272 -23.46 7.24 -10.68
C TRP A 272 -24.28 8.47 -10.30
N SER A 273 -23.78 9.22 -9.33
CA SER A 273 -24.27 10.54 -8.95
C SER A 273 -23.09 11.42 -8.58
N GLU A 274 -23.01 12.60 -9.17
CA GLU A 274 -22.07 13.63 -8.75
C GLU A 274 -22.59 14.33 -7.49
N MET A 275 -21.71 14.48 -6.50
CA MET A 275 -22.02 15.12 -5.22
C MET A 275 -21.45 16.54 -5.24
N CYS A 276 -22.23 17.52 -4.81
CA CYS A 276 -21.76 18.91 -4.79
C CYS A 276 -20.60 19.08 -3.80
N VAL A 277 -19.49 19.66 -4.27
CA VAL A 277 -18.38 20.11 -3.43
C VAL A 277 -18.44 21.64 -3.32
N PRO A 278 -18.49 22.22 -2.11
CA PRO A 278 -18.63 23.67 -1.95
C PRO A 278 -17.38 24.40 -2.45
N GLN A 279 -17.54 25.67 -2.86
CA GLN A 279 -16.42 26.52 -3.33
C GLN A 279 -15.30 26.64 -2.29
N HIS A 280 -15.64 26.67 -1.00
CA HIS A 280 -14.70 26.69 0.13
C HIS A 280 -14.48 25.28 0.73
N GLY A 281 -14.65 24.23 -0.08
CA GLY A 281 -14.38 22.85 0.28
C GLY A 281 -12.91 22.46 0.06
N PRO A 282 -12.61 21.16 0.11
CA PRO A 282 -11.26 20.68 -0.12
C PRO A 282 -10.77 21.01 -1.54
N LEU A 283 -9.52 21.49 -1.64
CA LEU A 283 -8.85 21.73 -2.92
C LEU A 283 -8.70 20.46 -3.77
N GLY A 284 -8.54 20.66 -5.08
CA GLY A 284 -8.30 19.57 -6.03
C GLY A 284 -6.97 18.88 -5.78
N ARG A 285 -7.00 17.55 -5.70
CA ARG A 285 -5.88 16.77 -5.20
C ARG A 285 -5.82 15.34 -5.71
N SER A 286 -4.60 14.81 -5.82
CA SER A 286 -4.32 13.39 -6.00
C SER A 286 -3.48 12.86 -4.85
N TRP A 287 -3.30 11.54 -4.75
CA TRP A 287 -2.46 10.89 -3.74
C TRP A 287 -2.85 11.22 -2.29
N HIS A 288 -4.12 11.56 -2.06
CA HIS A 288 -4.70 11.76 -0.75
C HIS A 288 -5.32 10.45 -0.24
N SER A 289 -5.70 10.42 1.04
CA SER A 289 -6.47 9.32 1.62
C SER A 289 -7.92 9.74 1.88
N PHE A 290 -8.87 8.83 1.66
CA PHE A 290 -10.30 9.04 1.92
C PHE A 290 -10.87 7.83 2.65
N THR A 291 -10.94 7.91 3.98
CA THR A 291 -11.15 6.76 4.87
C THR A 291 -12.53 6.83 5.51
N PRO A 292 -13.43 5.84 5.33
CA PRO A 292 -14.67 5.76 6.10
C PRO A 292 -14.35 5.69 7.59
N VAL A 293 -14.98 6.55 8.40
CA VAL A 293 -14.78 6.57 9.86
C VAL A 293 -16.05 6.27 10.63
N SER A 294 -17.21 6.40 10.00
CA SER A 294 -18.51 5.95 10.53
C SER A 294 -19.45 5.57 9.39
N ALA A 295 -20.67 5.15 9.72
CA ALA A 295 -21.73 4.96 8.74
C ALA A 295 -22.17 6.25 8.04
N ASP A 296 -21.71 7.43 8.47
CA ASP A 296 -22.13 8.72 7.92
C ASP A 296 -20.98 9.70 7.65
N HIS A 297 -19.72 9.29 7.89
CA HIS A 297 -18.57 10.19 7.77
C HIS A 297 -17.38 9.53 7.08
N ILE A 298 -16.74 10.30 6.21
CA ILE A 298 -15.49 9.92 5.54
C ILE A 298 -14.45 11.00 5.84
N PHE A 299 -13.27 10.58 6.29
CA PHE A 299 -12.15 11.46 6.62
C PHE A 299 -11.20 11.58 5.42
N LEU A 300 -10.91 12.81 5.01
CA LEU A 300 -9.97 13.17 3.96
C LEU A 300 -8.69 13.72 4.60
N PHE A 301 -7.52 13.30 4.14
CA PHE A 301 -6.25 13.89 4.57
C PHE A 301 -5.21 13.97 3.45
N GLY A 302 -4.51 15.11 3.42
CA GLY A 302 -3.33 15.35 2.63
C GLY A 302 -3.57 15.28 1.12
N GLY A 303 -2.55 14.84 0.39
CA GLY A 303 -2.50 14.78 -1.06
C GLY A 303 -1.60 15.83 -1.68
N PHE A 304 -1.80 16.05 -2.97
CA PHE A 304 -0.95 16.90 -3.78
C PHE A 304 -1.82 17.70 -4.76
N THR A 305 -1.61 19.02 -4.89
CA THR A 305 -2.46 19.92 -5.71
C THR A 305 -2.01 19.99 -7.16
N THR A 306 -2.83 20.58 -8.04
CA THR A 306 -2.46 20.91 -9.43
C THR A 306 -1.18 21.77 -9.46
N ASP A 307 -1.11 22.75 -8.55
CA ASP A 307 0.02 23.68 -8.40
C ASP A 307 1.24 23.07 -7.67
N ARG A 308 1.23 21.74 -7.48
CA ARG A 308 2.35 20.96 -6.94
C ARG A 308 2.67 21.26 -5.46
N GLU A 309 1.64 21.58 -4.68
CA GLU A 309 1.74 21.74 -3.23
C GLU A 309 1.38 20.41 -2.53
N THR A 310 2.22 19.98 -1.58
CA THR A 310 1.89 18.86 -0.70
C THR A 310 0.99 19.34 0.43
N LEU A 311 -0.12 18.64 0.63
CA LEU A 311 -1.17 19.06 1.55
C LEU A 311 -1.02 18.39 2.92
N SER A 312 -1.38 19.14 3.96
CA SER A 312 -1.53 18.67 5.34
C SER A 312 -2.93 18.93 5.90
N ASP A 313 -3.86 19.44 5.08
CA ASP A 313 -5.23 19.72 5.52
C ASP A 313 -6.03 18.42 5.68
N ALA A 314 -6.99 18.47 6.60
CA ALA A 314 -7.93 17.37 6.85
C ALA A 314 -9.37 17.85 6.78
N TRP A 315 -10.26 16.97 6.33
CA TRP A 315 -11.69 17.25 6.22
C TRP A 315 -12.54 16.05 6.64
N LEU A 316 -13.75 16.34 7.10
CA LEU A 316 -14.81 15.36 7.29
C LEU A 316 -15.92 15.62 6.28
N TYR A 317 -16.26 14.61 5.49
CA TYR A 317 -17.43 14.59 4.64
C TYR A 317 -18.57 13.85 5.34
N CYS A 318 -19.69 14.54 5.59
CA CYS A 318 -20.92 13.97 6.15
C CYS A 318 -21.85 13.54 5.00
N VAL A 319 -22.08 12.24 4.89
CA VAL A 319 -22.81 11.62 3.78
C VAL A 319 -24.27 12.06 3.77
N SER A 320 -24.96 11.98 4.91
CA SER A 320 -26.38 12.27 5.05
C SER A 320 -26.73 13.72 4.71
N LYS A 321 -25.77 14.64 4.91
CA LYS A 321 -25.94 16.08 4.69
C LYS A 321 -25.30 16.58 3.40
N ASN A 322 -24.51 15.75 2.71
CA ASN A 322 -23.62 16.18 1.63
C ASN A 322 -22.81 17.42 2.04
N GLU A 323 -22.17 17.38 3.21
CA GLU A 323 -21.52 18.54 3.83
C GLU A 323 -20.04 18.24 4.12
N TRP A 324 -19.16 19.15 3.72
CA TRP A 324 -17.74 19.12 4.04
C TRP A 324 -17.42 20.05 5.21
N LYS A 325 -16.63 19.57 6.18
CA LYS A 325 -16.14 20.37 7.31
C LYS A 325 -14.63 20.25 7.44
N PRO A 326 -13.89 21.37 7.58
CA PRO A 326 -12.49 21.31 7.96
C PRO A 326 -12.33 20.57 9.28
N PHE A 327 -11.36 19.66 9.36
CA PHE A 327 -11.02 18.95 10.58
C PHE A 327 -9.75 19.53 11.16
N LYS A 328 -9.82 20.03 12.40
CA LYS A 328 -8.65 20.58 13.11
C LYS A 328 -7.82 19.45 13.69
N HIS A 329 -6.50 19.54 13.53
CA HIS A 329 -5.52 18.58 14.05
C HIS A 329 -4.18 19.27 14.29
N GLU A 330 -3.25 18.54 14.90
CA GLU A 330 -1.92 19.05 15.30
C GLU A 330 -0.85 18.85 14.20
N HIS A 331 -1.14 18.03 13.19
CA HIS A 331 -0.20 17.66 12.11
C HIS A 331 -0.10 18.66 10.94
N THR A 332 -0.35 19.96 11.14
CA THR A 332 -0.39 20.95 10.03
C THR A 332 0.96 21.14 9.34
N GLU A 333 2.06 20.95 10.06
CA GLU A 333 3.43 21.03 9.52
C GLU A 333 3.94 19.68 8.98
N ARG A 334 3.05 18.67 8.87
CA ARG A 334 3.40 17.31 8.43
C ARG A 334 2.58 16.93 7.19
N PRO A 335 2.75 17.64 6.07
CA PRO A 335 2.05 17.30 4.83
C PRO A 335 2.43 15.91 4.36
N ARG A 336 1.50 15.23 3.68
CA ARG A 336 1.69 13.88 3.14
C ARG A 336 1.00 13.71 1.80
N LEU A 337 1.71 13.13 0.85
CA LEU A 337 1.15 12.57 -0.38
C LEU A 337 1.57 11.10 -0.53
N TRP A 338 0.67 10.30 -1.10
CA TRP A 338 0.85 8.87 -1.41
C TRP A 338 1.19 8.02 -0.18
N HIS A 339 0.71 8.49 0.97
CA HIS A 339 0.57 7.76 2.22
C HIS A 339 -0.61 6.80 2.15
N THR A 340 -0.76 5.99 3.20
CA THR A 340 -1.95 5.18 3.43
C THR A 340 -2.67 5.67 4.70
N ALA A 341 -3.96 5.35 4.82
CA ALA A 341 -4.74 5.67 6.01
C ALA A 341 -5.71 4.54 6.35
N CYS A 342 -5.69 4.12 7.61
CA CYS A 342 -6.49 3.00 8.12
C CYS A 342 -7.31 3.43 9.34
N LEU A 343 -8.57 2.99 9.41
CA LEU A 343 -9.41 3.18 10.60
C LEU A 343 -8.98 2.17 11.67
N GLY A 344 -8.66 2.67 12.85
CA GLY A 344 -8.40 1.88 14.05
C GLY A 344 -9.68 1.53 14.82
N PRO A 345 -9.58 0.58 15.78
CA PRO A 345 -10.73 0.06 16.51
C PRO A 345 -11.44 1.10 17.40
N ASP A 346 -10.75 2.16 17.80
CA ASP A 346 -11.27 3.20 18.71
C ASP A 346 -11.66 4.50 17.97
N GLY A 347 -11.92 4.43 16.66
CA GLY A 347 -12.35 5.60 15.88
C GLY A 347 -11.21 6.58 15.59
N GLU A 348 -9.98 6.07 15.53
CA GLU A 348 -8.78 6.81 15.17
C GLU A 348 -8.42 6.52 13.70
N VAL A 349 -7.88 7.49 12.99
CA VAL A 349 -7.30 7.26 11.66
C VAL A 349 -5.79 7.27 11.78
N PHE A 350 -5.17 6.16 11.38
CA PHE A 350 -3.73 5.94 11.34
C PHE A 350 -3.22 6.22 9.93
N VAL A 351 -2.49 7.32 9.75
CA VAL A 351 -1.85 7.67 8.49
C VAL A 351 -0.39 7.25 8.54
N PHE A 352 0.05 6.42 7.59
CA PHE A 352 1.42 5.91 7.56
C PHE A 352 2.14 6.24 6.25
N GLY A 353 3.42 6.62 6.40
CA GLY A 353 4.35 6.83 5.31
C GLY A 353 3.98 7.99 4.38
N GLY A 354 4.22 7.81 3.09
CA GLY A 354 4.06 8.84 2.06
C GLY A 354 5.28 9.76 1.97
N CYS A 355 5.13 10.84 1.20
CA CYS A 355 6.17 11.85 0.99
C CYS A 355 5.71 13.22 1.52
N ALA A 356 6.61 13.96 2.18
CA ALA A 356 6.31 15.26 2.74
C ALA A 356 6.49 16.43 1.76
N ASN A 357 7.25 16.25 0.68
CA ASN A 357 7.49 17.26 -0.36
C ASN A 357 7.06 16.76 -1.74
N ASN A 358 7.32 17.56 -2.78
CA ASN A 358 6.99 17.21 -4.15
C ASN A 358 7.87 16.03 -4.64
N LEU A 359 7.29 14.84 -4.63
CA LEU A 359 7.88 13.58 -5.09
C LEU A 359 8.30 13.57 -6.58
N LEU A 360 7.81 14.52 -7.38
CA LEU A 360 8.13 14.66 -8.81
C LEU A 360 9.18 15.74 -9.08
N SER A 361 9.74 16.37 -8.04
CA SER A 361 10.74 17.43 -8.20
C SER A 361 12.14 16.85 -8.44
N HIS A 362 13.07 17.71 -8.87
CA HIS A 362 14.50 17.36 -8.95
C HIS A 362 15.19 17.32 -7.58
N GLN A 363 14.48 17.65 -6.49
CA GLN A 363 15.00 17.54 -5.13
C GLN A 363 14.76 16.13 -4.60
N GLN A 364 15.57 15.73 -3.61
CA GLN A 364 15.37 14.46 -2.92
C GLN A 364 13.98 14.40 -2.30
N ALA A 365 13.25 13.31 -2.55
CA ALA A 365 11.92 13.15 -1.98
C ALA A 365 12.01 12.82 -0.48
N ALA A 366 11.24 13.55 0.32
CA ALA A 366 11.15 13.38 1.77
C ALA A 366 10.15 12.26 2.10
N HIS A 367 10.49 11.03 1.73
CA HIS A 367 9.74 9.84 2.14
C HIS A 367 9.71 9.73 3.67
N SER A 368 8.58 9.29 4.21
CA SER A 368 8.38 9.15 5.65
C SER A 368 8.10 7.71 6.05
N ASN A 369 8.50 7.35 7.27
CA ASN A 369 8.00 6.18 8.02
C ASN A 369 7.22 6.60 9.27
N GLU A 370 6.85 7.87 9.37
CA GLU A 370 6.05 8.35 10.50
C GLU A 370 4.62 7.81 10.42
N LEU A 371 4.04 7.66 11.61
CA LEU A 371 2.64 7.35 11.82
C LEU A 371 1.97 8.59 12.42
N LEU A 372 1.00 9.17 11.71
CA LEU A 372 0.19 10.28 12.20
C LEU A 372 -1.16 9.73 12.68
N LEU A 373 -1.55 10.13 13.88
CA LEU A 373 -2.80 9.69 14.52
C LEU A 373 -3.82 10.84 14.52
N PHE A 374 -5.03 10.57 14.01
CA PHE A 374 -6.15 11.51 14.04
C PHE A 374 -7.31 10.90 14.82
N THR A 375 -7.68 11.49 15.95
CA THR A 375 -8.84 11.07 16.73
C THR A 375 -10.10 11.73 16.18
N VAL A 376 -10.81 11.03 15.29
CA VAL A 376 -12.01 11.55 14.60
C VAL A 376 -13.31 11.25 15.34
N GLN A 377 -13.26 10.35 16.32
CA GLN A 377 -14.37 10.05 17.23
C GLN A 377 -13.91 10.06 18.68
N PRO A 378 -14.81 10.31 19.64
CA PRO A 378 -14.51 10.11 21.05
C PRO A 378 -14.11 8.66 21.32
N LYS A 379 -13.10 8.48 22.18
CA LYS A 379 -12.70 7.14 22.65
C LYS A 379 -13.89 6.42 23.29
N SER A 380 -14.00 5.12 23.04
CA SER A 380 -15.01 4.28 23.68
C SER A 380 -14.83 4.27 25.21
N LEU A 381 -15.91 4.04 25.97
CA LEU A 381 -15.83 3.89 27.43
C LEU A 381 -14.86 2.76 27.81
N VAL A 382 -14.89 1.66 27.06
CA VAL A 382 -13.97 0.53 27.23
C VAL A 382 -12.52 1.00 27.08
N ARG A 383 -12.22 1.79 26.04
CA ARG A 383 -10.87 2.35 25.84
C ARG A 383 -10.46 3.28 26.97
N LEU A 384 -11.34 4.16 27.43
CA LEU A 384 -11.07 5.05 28.56
C LEU A 384 -10.81 4.25 29.86
N CYS A 385 -11.56 3.17 30.09
CA CYS A 385 -11.31 2.26 31.21
C CYS A 385 -9.96 1.55 31.11
N PHE A 386 -9.57 1.08 29.92
CA PHE A 386 -8.25 0.52 29.68
C PHE A 386 -7.14 1.53 29.97
N ASP A 387 -7.24 2.73 29.39
CA ASP A 387 -6.24 3.80 29.59
C ASP A 387 -6.12 4.16 31.08
N ALA A 388 -7.23 4.27 31.81
CA ALA A 388 -7.24 4.51 33.25
C ALA A 388 -6.63 3.35 34.07
N ALA A 389 -6.91 2.11 33.67
CA ALA A 389 -6.36 0.93 34.32
C ALA A 389 -4.84 0.84 34.17
N VAL A 390 -4.31 1.15 32.98
CA VAL A 390 -2.87 1.21 32.70
C VAL A 390 -2.23 2.38 33.46
N LEU A 391 -2.81 3.58 33.38
CA LEU A 391 -2.31 4.77 34.09
C LEU A 391 -2.21 4.56 35.60
N HIS A 392 -3.12 3.78 36.18
CA HIS A 392 -3.16 3.45 37.59
C HIS A 392 -2.72 2.00 37.89
N GLN A 393 -1.87 1.41 37.05
CA GLN A 393 -1.43 0.00 37.16
C GLN A 393 -1.01 -0.36 38.58
N LYS A 394 -0.11 0.42 39.19
CA LYS A 394 0.40 0.15 40.55
C LYS A 394 -0.71 -0.03 41.61
N ARG A 395 -1.86 0.63 41.42
CA ARG A 395 -3.01 0.53 42.34
C ARG A 395 -3.96 -0.59 41.95
N LEU A 396 -4.11 -0.89 40.67
CA LEU A 396 -5.19 -1.74 40.15
C LEU A 396 -4.72 -3.15 39.75
N GLU A 397 -3.41 -3.38 39.58
CA GLU A 397 -2.86 -4.63 39.06
C GLU A 397 -3.26 -5.87 39.86
N HIS A 398 -3.34 -5.74 41.19
CA HIS A 398 -3.80 -6.82 42.07
C HIS A 398 -5.25 -7.26 41.81
N MET A 399 -6.05 -6.44 41.12
CA MET A 399 -7.43 -6.75 40.73
C MET A 399 -7.53 -7.28 39.29
N TRP A 400 -6.43 -7.37 38.54
CA TRP A 400 -6.51 -7.72 37.12
C TRP A 400 -6.82 -9.20 36.89
N ASP A 401 -6.41 -10.08 37.79
CA ASP A 401 -6.62 -11.53 37.64
C ASP A 401 -8.09 -11.95 37.73
N VAL A 402 -9.00 -11.07 38.18
CA VAL A 402 -10.46 -11.30 38.13
C VAL A 402 -11.11 -10.84 36.82
N LEU A 403 -10.35 -10.19 35.92
CA LEU A 403 -10.86 -9.78 34.62
C LEU A 403 -11.06 -11.00 33.70
N PRO A 404 -12.10 -10.99 32.84
CA PRO A 404 -12.22 -11.95 31.75
C PRO A 404 -10.91 -12.04 30.94
N SER A 405 -10.53 -13.25 30.54
CA SER A 405 -9.24 -13.55 29.90
C SER A 405 -8.92 -12.64 28.71
N ALA A 406 -9.92 -12.32 27.88
CA ALA A 406 -9.76 -11.41 26.75
C ALA A 406 -9.41 -9.97 27.18
N LEU A 407 -10.04 -9.45 28.25
CA LEU A 407 -9.75 -8.12 28.78
C LEU A 407 -8.37 -8.10 29.47
N LEU A 408 -8.08 -9.12 30.27
CA LEU A 408 -6.78 -9.26 30.93
C LEU A 408 -5.63 -9.32 29.92
N HIS A 409 -5.81 -10.08 28.84
CA HIS A 409 -4.82 -10.19 27.77
C HIS A 409 -4.54 -8.83 27.11
N ARG A 410 -5.60 -8.09 26.73
CA ARG A 410 -5.47 -6.75 26.14
C ARG A 410 -4.82 -5.74 27.09
N LEU A 411 -5.15 -5.81 28.38
CA LEU A 411 -4.58 -4.93 29.39
C LEU A 411 -3.07 -5.21 29.58
N LYS A 412 -2.67 -6.48 29.69
CA LYS A 412 -1.26 -6.90 29.81
C LYS A 412 -0.42 -6.54 28.56
N GLN A 413 -1.01 -6.63 27.37
CA GLN A 413 -0.36 -6.20 26.14
C GLN A 413 -0.04 -4.69 26.11
N ARG A 414 -0.81 -3.87 26.83
CA ARG A 414 -0.62 -2.41 26.90
C ARG A 414 0.37 -1.97 27.97
N THR A 415 0.54 -2.75 29.03
CA THR A 415 1.45 -2.40 30.15
C THR A 415 2.88 -2.82 29.88
N THR A 416 3.07 -3.88 29.11
CA THR A 416 4.38 -4.28 28.58
C THR A 416 4.94 -3.32 27.53
N ALA A 417 4.20 -2.25 27.19
CA ALA A 417 4.59 -1.21 26.24
C ALA A 417 5.66 -0.25 26.82
N ASP A 418 5.67 -0.03 28.14
CA ASP A 418 6.45 0.99 28.86
C ASP A 418 7.71 0.45 29.58
N SER A 419 8.08 -0.81 29.37
CA SER A 419 9.24 -1.47 29.99
C SER A 419 10.37 -1.76 29.02
#